data_AF-A0A150HF62-F1
#
_entry.id   AF-A0A150HF62-F1
#
_cell.length_a   1.000
_cell.length_b   1.000
_cell.length_c   1.000
_cell.angle_alpha   90.00
_cell.angle_beta   90.00
_cell.angle_gamma   90.00
#
_symmetry.space_group_name_H-M   'P 1'
#
loop_
_entity.id
_entity.type
_entity.pdbx_description
1 polymer ?
#
loop_
_entity_poly.entity_id
_entity_poly.type
_entity_poly.pdbx_seq_one_letter_code
_entity_poly.pdbx_strand_id
1 'polypeptide(L)'
;MSLPMIDGDPAQGDPDGIRGLAQIFTHRSSDLTERSSHTSSASAELGSTKSETTGALVARTSLLTQRFSEASTASLDAARILNDYASSLDGLKALAARRLQTASDLYDRLQRRRHEAMNQASEAVVGWAIPWDQVISSSIYLSDRGYLTAPRAASRGAWRRRRRYGRAT
;
A
#
# COMPACT_ATOMS: atom_id res chain seq x y z
N MET A 1 -0.99 4.22 19.48
CA MET A 1 0.37 4.81 19.46
C MET A 1 0.98 4.50 18.10
N SER A 2 1.44 5.51 17.36
CA SER A 2 2.24 5.29 16.15
C SER A 2 3.64 4.80 16.56
N LEU A 3 4.15 3.78 15.87
CA LEU A 3 5.54 3.37 16.06
C LEU A 3 6.44 4.51 15.57
N PRO A 4 7.49 4.89 16.33
CA PRO A 4 8.45 5.87 15.86
C PRO A 4 9.12 5.37 14.57
N MET A 5 9.23 6.25 13.57
CA MET A 5 9.98 6.05 12.32
C MET A 5 9.35 5.18 11.19
N ILE A 6 8.02 5.03 11.15
CA ILE A 6 7.33 4.58 9.92
C ILE A 6 6.67 5.80 9.27
N ASP A 7 7.38 6.43 8.32
CA ASP A 7 6.82 7.51 7.51
C ASP A 7 6.00 6.94 6.35
N GLY A 8 4.73 7.33 6.30
CA GLY A 8 3.76 6.94 5.27
C GLY A 8 2.96 5.67 5.63
N ASP A 9 1.64 5.77 5.56
CA ASP A 9 0.75 4.61 5.70
C ASP A 9 0.48 3.99 4.31
N PRO A 10 1.05 2.80 4.00
CA PRO A 10 0.80 2.14 2.73
C PRO A 10 -0.66 1.67 2.56
N ALA A 11 -1.47 1.74 3.62
CA ALA A 11 -2.90 1.45 3.62
C ALA A 11 -3.77 2.66 3.21
N GLN A 12 -3.18 3.81 2.87
CA GLN A 12 -3.94 5.00 2.43
C GLN A 12 -4.72 4.72 1.14
N GLY A 13 -6.04 4.95 1.17
CA GLY A 13 -6.94 4.77 0.02
C GLY A 13 -8.35 4.37 0.44
N ASP A 14 -9.33 4.55 -0.46
CA ASP A 14 -10.73 4.19 -0.25
C ASP A 14 -11.20 3.12 -1.28
N PRO A 15 -11.02 1.82 -0.95
CA PRO A 15 -11.47 0.70 -1.78
C PRO A 15 -12.97 0.73 -2.07
N ASP A 16 -13.79 1.21 -1.13
CA ASP A 16 -15.24 1.24 -1.30
C ASP A 16 -15.66 2.36 -2.26
N GLY A 17 -15.01 3.52 -2.18
CA GLY A 17 -15.16 4.58 -3.18
C GLY A 17 -14.74 4.11 -4.58
N ILE A 18 -13.65 3.35 -4.70
CA ILE A 18 -13.20 2.77 -5.98
C ILE A 18 -14.20 1.75 -6.53
N ARG A 19 -14.78 0.90 -5.67
CA ARG A 19 -15.87 -0.01 -6.05
C ARG A 19 -17.12 0.74 -6.50
N GLY A 20 -17.45 1.85 -5.84
CA GLY A 20 -18.52 2.74 -6.27
C GLY A 20 -18.29 3.27 -7.69
N LEU A 21 -17.06 3.69 -8.02
CA LEU A 21 -16.69 4.07 -9.38
C LEU A 21 -16.81 2.88 -10.35
N ALA A 22 -16.37 1.68 -9.97
CA ALA A 22 -16.51 0.47 -10.78
C ALA A 22 -17.98 0.18 -11.11
N GLN A 23 -18.89 0.33 -10.14
CA GLN A 23 -20.34 0.16 -10.35
C GLN A 23 -20.90 1.12 -11.38
N ILE A 24 -20.45 2.38 -11.40
CA ILE A 24 -20.86 3.37 -12.42
C ILE A 24 -20.52 2.85 -13.82
N PHE A 25 -19.31 2.30 -14.00
CA PHE A 25 -18.89 1.74 -15.28
C PHE A 25 -19.65 0.45 -15.65
N THR A 26 -19.98 -0.39 -14.66
CA THR A 26 -20.87 -1.55 -14.87
C THR A 26 -22.26 -1.12 -15.34
N HIS A 27 -22.87 -0.13 -14.69
CA HIS A 27 -24.17 0.43 -15.09
C HIS A 27 -24.10 1.04 -16.50
N ARG A 28 -23.04 1.79 -16.79
CA ARG A 28 -22.81 2.37 -18.12
C ARG A 28 -22.70 1.28 -19.21
N SER A 29 -22.01 0.18 -18.94
CA SER A 29 -21.97 -0.95 -19.87
C SER A 29 -23.37 -1.52 -20.11
N SER A 30 -24.18 -1.69 -19.07
CA SER A 30 -25.55 -2.19 -19.22
C SER A 30 -26.39 -1.29 -20.14
N ASP A 31 -26.38 0.03 -19.92
CA ASP A 31 -27.09 1.01 -20.76
C ASP A 31 -26.58 0.98 -22.21
N LEU A 32 -25.26 0.88 -22.42
CA LEU A 32 -24.69 0.77 -23.77
C LEU A 32 -25.08 -0.53 -24.47
N THR A 33 -25.14 -1.65 -23.74
CA THR A 33 -25.61 -2.94 -24.27
C THR A 33 -27.08 -2.86 -24.70
N GLU A 34 -27.93 -2.25 -23.88
CA GLU A 34 -29.34 -2.03 -24.19
C GLU A 34 -29.50 -1.16 -25.45
N ARG A 35 -28.77 -0.05 -25.53
CA ARG A 35 -28.75 0.81 -26.73
C ARG A 35 -28.27 0.07 -27.98
N SER A 36 -27.23 -0.76 -27.87
CA SER A 36 -26.75 -1.62 -28.95
C SER A 36 -27.84 -2.58 -29.44
N SER A 37 -28.59 -3.19 -28.52
CA SER A 37 -29.72 -4.06 -28.85
C SER A 37 -30.80 -3.29 -29.59
N HIS A 38 -31.18 -2.09 -29.10
CA HIS A 38 -32.19 -1.27 -29.74
C HIS A 38 -31.78 -0.83 -31.16
N THR A 39 -30.53 -0.42 -31.35
CA THR A 39 -30.04 -0.04 -32.69
C THR A 39 -29.94 -1.25 -33.63
N SER A 40 -29.63 -2.43 -33.10
CA SER A 40 -29.66 -3.68 -33.87
C SER A 40 -31.06 -4.01 -34.37
N SER A 41 -32.07 -3.96 -33.49
CA SER A 41 -33.48 -4.17 -33.86
C SER A 41 -33.96 -3.13 -34.88
N ALA A 42 -33.67 -1.85 -34.66
CA ALA A 42 -34.04 -0.78 -35.60
C ALA A 42 -33.38 -0.97 -36.98
N SER A 43 -32.11 -1.42 -37.01
CA SER A 43 -31.41 -1.71 -38.27
C SER A 43 -32.05 -2.87 -39.03
N ALA A 44 -32.56 -3.90 -38.33
CA ALA A 44 -33.26 -5.02 -38.94
C ALA A 44 -34.61 -4.61 -39.54
N GLU A 45 -35.36 -3.76 -38.82
CA GLU A 45 -36.64 -3.20 -39.30
C GLU A 45 -36.43 -2.33 -40.55
N LEU A 46 -35.43 -1.44 -40.55
CA LEU A 46 -35.10 -0.61 -41.71
C LEU A 46 -34.64 -1.43 -42.93
N GLY A 47 -33.94 -2.54 -42.71
CA GLY A 47 -33.53 -3.45 -43.78
C GLY A 47 -34.71 -4.09 -44.53
N SER A 48 -35.88 -4.18 -43.90
CA SER A 48 -37.10 -4.70 -44.53
C SER A 48 -37.72 -3.73 -45.54
N THR A 49 -37.43 -2.43 -45.42
CA THR A 49 -37.92 -1.37 -46.32
C THR A 49 -36.94 -1.12 -47.47
N LYS A 50 -37.30 -1.57 -48.69
CA LYS A 50 -36.46 -1.42 -49.90
C LYS A 50 -36.56 -0.02 -50.52
N SER A 51 -35.75 0.92 -50.03
CA SER A 51 -35.52 2.25 -50.61
C SER A 51 -34.02 2.57 -50.57
N GLU A 52 -33.53 3.39 -51.50
CA GLU A 52 -32.11 3.77 -51.56
C GLU A 52 -31.71 4.63 -50.34
N THR A 53 -32.65 5.42 -49.83
CA THR A 53 -32.50 6.20 -48.59
C THR A 53 -32.40 5.33 -47.34
N THR A 54 -33.06 4.16 -47.31
CA THR A 54 -32.96 3.23 -46.18
C THR A 54 -31.64 2.49 -46.16
N GLY A 55 -30.99 2.24 -47.30
CA GLY A 55 -29.65 1.62 -47.36
C GLY A 55 -28.57 2.43 -46.63
N ALA A 56 -28.52 3.74 -46.85
CA ALA A 56 -27.58 4.63 -46.16
C ALA A 56 -27.87 4.73 -44.65
N LEU A 57 -29.14 4.67 -44.26
CA LEU A 57 -29.56 4.71 -42.86
C LEU A 57 -29.18 3.40 -42.13
N VAL A 58 -29.40 2.25 -42.75
CA VAL A 58 -29.02 0.91 -42.24
C VAL A 58 -27.51 0.84 -41.95
N ALA A 59 -26.67 1.36 -42.85
CA ALA A 59 -25.23 1.38 -42.64
C ALA A 59 -24.83 2.22 -41.41
N ARG A 60 -25.47 3.38 -41.22
CA ARG A 60 -25.23 4.25 -40.05
C ARG A 60 -25.72 3.62 -38.75
N THR A 61 -26.89 2.99 -38.73
CA THR A 61 -27.40 2.28 -37.55
C THR A 61 -26.54 1.07 -37.19
N SER A 62 -26.05 0.32 -38.18
CA SER A 62 -25.10 -0.78 -37.95
C SER A 62 -23.80 -0.28 -37.31
N LEU A 63 -23.26 0.85 -37.78
CA LEU A 63 -22.07 1.46 -37.18
C LEU A 63 -22.32 1.88 -35.73
N LEU A 64 -23.49 2.48 -35.43
CA LEU A 64 -23.87 2.85 -34.06
C LEU A 64 -23.94 1.63 -33.14
N THR A 65 -24.56 0.53 -33.59
CA THR A 65 -24.59 -0.74 -32.86
C THR A 65 -23.18 -1.22 -32.50
N GLN A 66 -22.26 -1.20 -33.46
CA GLN A 66 -20.87 -1.57 -33.22
C GLN A 66 -20.23 -0.65 -32.16
N ARG A 67 -20.41 0.67 -32.28
CA ARG A 67 -19.84 1.64 -31.32
C ARG A 67 -20.39 1.46 -29.91
N PHE A 68 -21.68 1.15 -29.76
CA PHE A 68 -22.25 0.87 -28.45
C PHE A 68 -21.71 -0.44 -27.85
N SER A 69 -21.52 -1.48 -28.66
CA SER A 69 -20.89 -2.73 -28.23
C SER A 69 -19.43 -2.53 -27.78
N GLU A 70 -18.64 -1.81 -28.57
CA GLU A 70 -17.24 -1.45 -28.23
C GLU A 70 -17.17 -0.65 -26.92
N ALA A 71 -18.01 0.38 -26.78
CA ALA A 71 -18.04 1.23 -25.59
C ALA A 71 -18.54 0.46 -24.35
N SER A 72 -19.47 -0.48 -24.51
CA SER A 72 -19.95 -1.34 -23.44
C SER A 72 -18.83 -2.23 -22.91
N THR A 73 -18.09 -2.88 -23.83
CA THR A 73 -16.94 -3.73 -23.50
C THR A 73 -15.86 -2.93 -22.76
N ALA A 74 -15.48 -1.76 -23.28
CA ALA A 74 -14.51 -0.90 -22.63
C ALA A 74 -14.95 -0.43 -21.23
N SER A 75 -16.26 -0.22 -21.03
CA SER A 75 -16.80 0.13 -19.72
C SER A 75 -16.72 -1.05 -18.73
N LEU A 76 -16.98 -2.28 -19.17
CA LEU A 76 -16.77 -3.48 -18.34
C LEU A 76 -15.31 -3.69 -17.97
N ASP A 77 -14.39 -3.49 -18.92
CA ASP A 77 -12.96 -3.60 -18.67
C ASP A 77 -12.49 -2.57 -17.63
N ALA A 78 -12.96 -1.33 -17.75
CA ALA A 78 -12.69 -0.30 -16.74
C ALA A 78 -13.22 -0.69 -15.35
N ALA A 79 -14.46 -1.19 -15.27
CA ALA A 79 -15.04 -1.67 -14.02
C ALA A 79 -14.22 -2.82 -13.40
N ARG A 80 -13.75 -3.75 -14.23
CA ARG A 80 -12.90 -4.87 -13.79
C ARG A 80 -11.56 -4.37 -13.22
N ILE A 81 -10.86 -3.50 -13.95
CA ILE A 81 -9.59 -2.92 -13.51
C ILE A 81 -9.75 -2.20 -12.16
N LEU A 82 -10.83 -1.44 -11.99
CA LEU A 82 -11.11 -0.74 -10.73
C LEU A 82 -11.38 -1.72 -9.57
N ASN A 83 -12.12 -2.80 -9.80
CA ASN A 83 -12.36 -3.83 -8.78
C ASN A 83 -11.09 -4.60 -8.40
N ASP A 84 -10.24 -4.93 -9.37
CA ASP A 84 -8.96 -5.59 -9.13
C ASP A 84 -8.03 -4.67 -8.33
N TYR A 85 -8.03 -3.37 -8.65
CA TYR A 85 -7.28 -2.36 -7.90
C TYR A 85 -7.79 -2.21 -6.45
N ALA A 86 -9.11 -2.11 -6.24
CA ALA A 86 -9.71 -2.06 -4.90
C ALA A 86 -9.36 -3.30 -4.06
N SER A 87 -9.41 -4.48 -4.67
CA SER A 87 -9.04 -5.75 -4.01
C SER A 87 -7.56 -5.80 -3.63
N SER A 88 -6.69 -5.26 -4.50
CA SER A 88 -5.26 -5.15 -4.23
C SER A 88 -4.98 -4.20 -3.05
N LEU A 89 -5.70 -3.08 -2.98
CA LEU A 89 -5.62 -2.16 -1.84
C LEU A 89 -6.04 -2.84 -0.54
N ASP A 90 -7.15 -3.57 -0.50
CA ASP A 90 -7.54 -4.33 0.70
C ASP A 90 -6.47 -5.34 1.14
N GLY A 91 -5.84 -6.02 0.18
CA GLY A 91 -4.70 -6.90 0.45
C GLY A 91 -3.53 -6.16 1.09
N LEU A 92 -3.19 -4.98 0.59
CA LEU A 92 -2.15 -4.12 1.16
C LEU A 92 -2.51 -3.62 2.57
N LYS A 93 -3.76 -3.19 2.79
CA LYS A 93 -4.26 -2.76 4.11
C LYS A 93 -4.15 -3.90 5.12
N ALA A 94 -4.60 -5.11 4.75
CA ALA A 94 -4.51 -6.28 5.61
C ALA A 94 -3.06 -6.68 5.93
N LEU A 95 -2.17 -6.60 4.93
CA LEU A 95 -0.75 -6.88 5.13
C LEU A 95 -0.11 -5.84 6.06
N ALA A 96 -0.38 -4.55 5.84
CA ALA A 96 0.12 -3.46 6.68
C ALA A 96 -0.32 -3.62 8.14
N ALA A 97 -1.59 -3.93 8.38
CA ALA A 97 -2.12 -4.20 9.72
C ALA A 97 -1.39 -5.37 10.40
N ARG A 98 -1.17 -6.49 9.70
CA ARG A 98 -0.43 -7.64 10.24
C ARG A 98 1.03 -7.28 10.58
N ARG A 99 1.68 -6.50 9.73
CA ARG A 99 3.07 -6.05 9.95
C ARG A 99 3.16 -5.11 11.15
N LEU A 100 2.21 -4.17 11.29
CA LEU A 100 2.13 -3.26 12.43
C LEU A 100 1.90 -4.02 13.74
N GLN A 101 1.00 -5.01 13.75
CA GLN A 101 0.77 -5.88 14.90
C GLN A 101 2.07 -6.61 15.30
N THR A 102 2.74 -7.22 14.32
CA THR A 102 3.99 -7.95 14.55
C THR A 102 5.07 -7.02 15.12
N ALA A 103 5.21 -5.82 14.58
CA ALA A 103 6.17 -4.83 15.05
C ALA A 103 5.86 -4.38 16.49
N SER A 104 4.59 -4.19 16.82
CA SER A 104 4.14 -3.84 18.18
C SER A 104 4.46 -4.96 19.17
N ASP A 105 4.15 -6.22 18.83
CA ASP A 105 4.47 -7.37 19.70
C ASP A 105 5.98 -7.52 19.95
N LEU A 106 6.80 -7.28 18.92
CA LEU A 106 8.26 -7.31 19.05
C LEU A 106 8.77 -6.17 19.93
N TYR A 107 8.19 -4.97 19.79
CA TYR A 107 8.53 -3.82 20.62
C TYR A 107 8.20 -4.09 22.10
N ASP A 108 7.03 -4.65 22.38
CA ASP A 108 6.62 -5.00 23.75
C ASP A 108 7.53 -6.07 24.38
N ARG A 109 7.97 -7.06 23.59
CA ARG A 109 8.97 -8.04 24.04
C ARG A 109 10.31 -7.37 24.37
N LEU A 110 10.75 -6.43 23.54
CA LEU A 110 11.98 -5.67 23.77
C LEU A 110 11.89 -4.85 25.06
N GLN A 111 10.77 -4.16 25.30
CA GLN A 111 10.55 -3.37 26.50
C GLN A 111 10.50 -4.24 27.77
N ARG A 112 9.86 -5.41 27.72
CA ARG A 112 9.90 -6.37 28.85
C ARG A 112 11.31 -6.83 29.16
N ARG A 113 12.07 -7.26 28.15
CA ARG A 113 13.49 -7.64 28.34
C ARG A 113 14.33 -6.50 28.88
N ARG A 114 14.08 -5.26 28.45
CA ARG A 114 14.73 -4.07 29.00
C ARG A 114 14.42 -3.93 30.50
N HIS A 115 13.16 -4.06 30.88
CA HIS A 115 12.75 -3.95 32.28
C HIS A 115 13.38 -5.05 33.14
N GLU A 116 13.37 -6.30 32.68
CA GLU A 116 14.04 -7.43 33.33
C GLU A 116 15.56 -7.20 33.48
N ALA A 117 16.23 -6.76 32.40
CA ALA A 117 17.66 -6.46 32.43
C ALA A 117 18.00 -5.29 33.35
N MET A 118 17.14 -4.27 33.44
CA MET A 118 17.31 -3.15 34.37
C MET A 118 17.13 -3.58 35.83
N ASN A 119 16.17 -4.46 36.11
CA ASN A 119 15.98 -5.00 37.45
C ASN A 119 17.17 -5.88 37.86
N GLN A 120 17.62 -6.79 36.98
CA GLN A 120 18.81 -7.61 37.23
C GLN A 120 20.10 -6.78 37.37
N ALA A 121 20.27 -5.76 36.53
CA ALA A 121 21.40 -4.84 36.66
C ALA A 121 21.31 -4.04 37.96
N SER A 122 20.13 -3.61 38.39
CA SER A 122 19.94 -2.94 39.69
C SER A 122 20.28 -3.87 40.86
N GLU A 123 20.04 -5.17 40.76
CA GLU A 123 20.40 -6.16 41.78
C GLU A 123 21.90 -6.50 41.77
N ALA A 124 22.53 -6.54 40.58
CA ALA A 124 23.94 -6.88 40.41
C ALA A 124 24.89 -5.68 40.55
N VAL A 125 24.38 -4.46 40.35
CA VAL A 125 25.18 -3.24 40.22
C VAL A 125 24.85 -2.25 41.33
N VAL A 126 25.40 -2.52 42.50
CA VAL A 126 25.82 -1.46 43.41
C VAL A 126 27.11 -0.85 42.82
N GLY A 127 26.99 0.13 41.91
CA GLY A 127 28.07 1.10 41.62
C GLY A 127 28.57 1.33 40.18
N TRP A 128 28.07 0.67 39.14
CA TRP A 128 28.55 0.83 37.75
C TRP A 128 27.45 1.29 36.79
N ALA A 129 27.23 2.60 36.69
CA ALA A 129 26.32 3.19 35.70
C ALA A 129 26.93 3.09 34.29
N ILE A 130 26.53 2.10 33.49
CA ILE A 130 26.80 2.08 32.05
C ILE A 130 25.64 2.80 31.36
N PRO A 131 25.88 3.94 30.69
CA PRO A 131 24.83 4.66 29.99
C PRO A 131 24.38 3.88 28.73
N TRP A 132 23.06 3.91 28.52
CA TRP A 132 22.30 3.03 27.63
C TRP A 132 22.65 3.15 26.14
N ASP A 133 23.23 4.29 25.75
CA ASP A 133 23.75 4.61 24.42
C ASP A 133 24.85 3.65 23.94
N GLN A 134 25.45 2.87 24.85
CA GLN A 134 26.52 1.92 24.51
C GLN A 134 26.05 0.49 24.23
N VAL A 135 24.78 0.15 24.49
CA VAL A 135 24.27 -1.24 24.43
C VAL A 135 23.33 -1.48 23.24
N ILE A 136 22.84 -0.43 22.57
CA ILE A 136 21.91 -0.56 21.45
C ILE A 136 22.68 -0.87 20.15
N SER A 137 22.25 -1.91 19.41
CA SER A 137 22.75 -2.18 18.05
C SER A 137 22.40 -1.03 17.10
N SER A 138 23.38 -0.55 16.34
CA SER A 138 23.19 0.55 15.36
C SER A 138 22.16 0.23 14.26
N SER A 139 21.75 -1.03 14.13
CA SER A 139 20.69 -1.47 13.20
C SER A 139 19.30 -0.93 13.54
N ILE A 140 19.10 -0.33 14.72
CA ILE A 140 17.83 0.32 15.10
C ILE A 140 17.74 1.76 14.55
N TYR A 141 18.85 2.36 14.10
CA TYR A 141 18.93 3.75 13.63
C TYR A 141 19.25 3.84 12.11
N LEU A 142 18.62 2.99 11.29
CA LEU A 142 18.90 2.86 9.85
C LEU A 142 18.64 4.14 9.03
N SER A 143 17.80 5.05 9.53
CA SER A 143 17.35 6.25 8.83
C SER A 143 18.16 7.52 9.15
N ASP A 144 18.99 7.50 10.21
CA ASP A 144 19.78 8.67 10.63
C ASP A 144 21.28 8.41 10.40
N ARG A 145 21.85 9.04 9.37
CA ARG A 145 23.28 8.94 9.02
C ARG A 145 24.20 9.44 10.15
N GLY A 146 23.73 10.28 11.06
CA GLY A 146 24.50 10.75 12.22
C GLY A 146 24.80 9.64 13.22
N TYR A 147 23.85 8.73 13.44
CA TYR A 147 24.00 7.60 14.37
C TYR A 147 24.74 6.40 13.76
N LEU A 148 24.95 6.37 12.45
CA LEU A 148 25.86 5.42 11.80
C LEU A 148 27.34 5.81 11.95
N THR A 149 27.63 7.09 12.24
CA THR A 149 29.01 7.59 12.42
C THR A 149 29.43 7.72 13.89
N ALA A 150 28.47 7.89 14.80
CA ALA A 150 28.68 7.95 16.26
C ALA A 150 29.41 6.73 16.88
N PRO A 151 29.16 5.46 16.49
CA PRO A 151 29.77 4.30 17.13
C PRO A 151 31.28 4.26 16.89
N ARG A 152 31.75 4.78 15.74
CA ARG A 152 33.17 4.82 15.39
C ARG A 152 33.95 5.88 16.17
N ALA A 153 33.30 6.91 16.69
CA ALA A 153 33.92 7.93 17.54
C ALA A 153 33.90 7.51 19.02
N ALA A 154 32.79 6.94 19.49
CA ALA A 154 32.65 6.43 20.85
C ALA A 154 33.60 5.24 21.12
N SER A 155 33.70 4.29 20.20
CA SER A 155 34.63 3.15 20.30
C SER A 155 36.11 3.59 20.24
N ARG A 156 36.46 4.60 19.44
CA ARG A 156 37.82 5.17 19.41
C ARG A 156 38.17 5.95 20.69
N GLY A 157 37.20 6.63 21.30
CA GLY A 157 37.35 7.29 22.60
C GLY A 157 37.52 6.30 23.76
N ALA A 158 36.79 5.19 23.74
CA ALA A 158 36.90 4.11 24.73
C ALA A 158 38.27 3.40 24.65
N TRP A 159 38.76 3.09 23.44
CA TRP A 159 40.09 2.50 23.24
C TRP A 159 41.24 3.42 23.67
N ARG A 160 41.12 4.75 23.46
CA ARG A 160 42.12 5.73 23.91
C ARG A 160 42.15 5.91 25.43
N ARG A 161 41.00 5.83 26.11
CA ARG A 161 40.95 5.84 27.59
C ARG A 161 41.56 4.56 28.17
N ARG A 162 41.31 3.41 27.56
CA ARG A 162 41.91 2.12 27.98
C ARG A 162 43.44 2.11 27.92
N ARG A 163 44.05 2.79 26.93
CA ARG A 163 45.52 2.97 26.86
C ARG A 163 46.09 3.94 27.89
N ARG A 164 45.31 4.90 28.41
CA ARG A 164 45.77 5.82 29.48
C ARG A 164 45.71 5.19 30.86
N TYR A 165 44.78 4.27 31.11
CA TYR A 165 44.65 3.57 32.39
C TYR A 165 45.42 2.23 32.46
N GLY A 166 46.00 1.75 31.35
CA GLY A 166 46.83 0.54 31.31
C GLY A 166 48.35 0.78 31.43
N ARG A 167 48.79 1.96 31.90
CA ARG A 167 50.22 2.31 32.08
C ARG A 167 50.55 2.82 33.49
N ALA A 168 49.71 2.45 34.46
CA ALA A 168 49.93 2.73 35.89
C ALA A 168 49.90 1.41 36.67
N THR A 169 50.88 0.56 36.38
CA THR A 169 51.45 -0.48 37.26
C THR A 169 52.86 -0.73 36.75
#